data_AF-A0A7X9JHR6-F1
#
_entry.id   AF-A0A7X9JHR6-F1
#
_cell.length_a   1.000
_cell.length_b   1.000
_cell.length_c   1.000
_cell.angle_alpha   90.00
_cell.angle_beta   90.00
_cell.angle_gamma   90.00
#
_symmetry.space_group_name_H-M   'P 1'
#
loop_
_entity.id
_entity.type
_entity.pdbx_description
1 polymer ?
#
loop_
_entity_poly.entity_id
_entity_poly.type
_entity_poly.pdbx_seq_one_letter_code
_entity_poly.pdbx_strand_id
1 'polypeptide(L)'
;EPSSCPTMTKGPFAYDFGDLAQKTPLLPMYTLGHDYVPAPIHAGGLRYHGMAPIISHLVKEKLIEPRAYDQLKTFDAGVKWARSEGFIPAPETNHVLAAVVDEAMRAKKEGKEKTILFNWSGHGIIDLAAYDAYFAGKLKAYELPGHEIERALKAIKNFPKP
;
A
#
# COMPACT_ATOMS: atom_id res chain seq x y z
N GLU A 1 1.25 -0.85 2.48
CA GLU A 1 0.98 -0.26 1.14
C GLU A 1 1.70 -1.07 0.06
N PRO A 2 1.40 -0.90 -1.23
CA PRO A 2 2.14 -1.57 -2.29
C PRO A 2 3.48 -0.87 -2.58
N SER A 3 4.52 -1.62 -2.94
CA SER A 3 5.79 -1.05 -3.44
C SER A 3 5.62 -0.30 -4.77
N SER A 4 4.54 -0.57 -5.50
CA SER A 4 4.15 0.09 -6.74
C SER A 4 3.47 1.44 -6.52
N CYS A 5 2.95 1.72 -5.31
CA CYS A 5 2.38 3.00 -4.89
C CYS A 5 2.81 3.31 -3.44
N PRO A 6 4.11 3.60 -3.22
CA PRO A 6 4.73 3.68 -1.89
C PRO A 6 4.53 5.06 -1.24
N THR A 7 3.28 5.45 -1.01
CA THR A 7 2.91 6.80 -0.54
C THR A 7 3.55 7.18 0.80
N MET A 8 3.45 6.32 1.81
CA MET A 8 3.97 6.63 3.16
C MET A 8 5.45 6.27 3.33
N THR A 9 5.96 5.29 2.58
CA THR A 9 7.36 4.83 2.70
C THR A 9 8.34 5.63 1.84
N LYS A 10 7.89 6.27 0.75
CA LYS A 10 8.74 7.06 -0.15
C LYS A 10 8.24 8.47 -0.44
N GLY A 11 6.95 8.75 -0.28
CA GLY A 11 6.42 10.10 -0.47
C GLY A 11 6.94 11.08 0.59
N PRO A 12 7.08 12.37 0.28
CA PRO A 12 7.30 13.39 1.29
C PRO A 12 6.00 13.72 2.04
N PHE A 13 6.12 14.20 3.28
CA PHE A 13 5.05 14.89 3.99
C PHE A 13 4.95 16.34 3.47
N ALA A 14 3.89 16.64 2.72
CA ALA A 14 3.70 17.92 2.03
C ALA A 14 2.22 18.33 2.02
N TYR A 15 1.94 19.60 1.69
CA TYR A 15 0.60 19.98 1.28
C TYR A 15 0.33 19.47 -0.14
N ASP A 16 -0.85 18.91 -0.37
CA ASP A 16 -1.30 18.49 -1.70
C ASP A 16 -2.84 18.42 -1.76
N PHE A 17 -3.39 18.33 -2.97
CA PHE A 17 -4.82 18.07 -3.17
C PHE A 17 -5.14 16.60 -2.85
N GLY A 18 -6.28 16.38 -2.19
CA GLY A 18 -6.84 15.06 -1.92
C GLY A 18 -7.52 14.43 -3.14
N ASP A 19 -7.54 15.09 -4.28
CA ASP A 19 -8.09 14.54 -5.51
C ASP A 19 -7.38 15.08 -6.74
N LEU A 20 -7.35 14.28 -7.80
CA LEU A 20 -6.76 14.65 -9.09
C LEU A 20 -7.41 15.88 -9.72
N ALA A 21 -8.69 16.14 -9.43
CA ALA A 21 -9.44 17.28 -9.96
C ALA A 21 -9.27 18.57 -9.15
N GLN A 22 -8.44 18.54 -8.10
CA GLN A 22 -8.09 19.66 -7.24
C GLN A 22 -9.32 20.36 -6.65
N LYS A 23 -10.30 19.58 -6.19
CA LYS A 23 -11.55 20.09 -5.59
C LYS A 23 -11.48 20.19 -4.08
N THR A 24 -10.62 19.42 -3.41
CA THR A 24 -10.36 19.59 -1.99
C THR A 24 -9.54 20.86 -1.72
N PRO A 25 -9.53 21.38 -0.49
CA PRO A 25 -8.43 22.22 -0.04
C PRO A 25 -7.11 21.45 -0.05
N LEU A 26 -5.99 22.15 0.15
CA LEU A 26 -4.70 21.51 0.38
C LEU A 26 -4.69 20.83 1.76
N LEU A 27 -4.23 19.58 1.78
CA LEU A 27 -4.17 18.75 2.98
C LEU A 27 -2.70 18.42 3.32
N PRO A 28 -2.27 18.50 4.58
CA PRO A 28 -0.92 18.09 4.98
C PRO A 28 -0.87 16.56 5.09
N MET A 29 -0.22 15.91 4.13
CA MET A 29 -0.19 14.45 4.04
C MET A 29 1.08 13.91 3.40
N TYR A 30 1.35 12.62 3.62
CA TYR A 30 2.25 11.88 2.72
C TYR A 30 1.60 11.76 1.35
N THR A 31 2.34 12.09 0.29
CA THR A 31 1.82 12.12 -1.08
C THR A 31 2.87 11.68 -2.10
N LEU A 32 2.42 11.07 -3.20
CA LEU A 32 3.20 10.87 -4.42
C LEU A 32 3.00 12.01 -5.45
N GLY A 33 2.18 13.01 -5.12
CA GLY A 33 1.68 14.05 -6.02
C GLY A 33 0.30 13.69 -6.58
N HIS A 34 -0.66 14.62 -6.56
CA HIS A 34 -2.04 14.38 -7.05
C HIS A 34 -2.14 14.01 -8.52
N ASP A 35 -1.11 14.30 -9.33
CA ASP A 35 -1.00 13.94 -10.75
C ASP A 35 -0.29 12.59 -10.98
N TYR A 36 0.06 11.88 -9.91
CA TYR A 36 0.62 10.53 -9.97
C TYR A 36 -0.34 9.56 -10.68
N VAL A 37 0.22 8.76 -11.60
CA VAL A 37 -0.51 7.74 -12.33
C VAL A 37 0.06 6.36 -11.98
N PRO A 38 -0.73 5.46 -11.38
CA PRO A 38 -0.30 4.09 -11.08
C PRO A 38 0.08 3.30 -12.33
N ALA A 39 1.09 2.43 -12.19
CA ALA A 39 1.48 1.54 -13.28
C ALA A 39 0.35 0.56 -13.66
N PRO A 40 0.10 0.31 -14.97
CA PRO A 40 -1.02 -0.52 -15.44
C PRO A 40 -0.87 -2.01 -15.09
N ILE A 41 0.35 -2.44 -14.75
CA ILE A 41 0.68 -3.83 -14.36
C ILE A 41 0.33 -4.14 -12.90
N HIS A 42 -0.24 -3.19 -12.17
CA HIS A 42 -0.53 -3.32 -10.75
C HIS A 42 -1.94 -3.87 -10.52
N ALA A 43 -2.02 -5.09 -9.96
CA ALA A 43 -3.27 -5.77 -9.65
C ALA A 43 -3.62 -5.75 -8.15
N GLY A 44 -2.78 -5.14 -7.31
CA GLY A 44 -2.92 -5.15 -5.85
C GLY A 44 -3.85 -4.07 -5.26
N GLY A 45 -4.55 -3.29 -6.06
CA GLY A 45 -5.39 -2.18 -5.53
C GLY A 45 -4.55 -1.05 -4.90
N LEU A 46 -5.06 -0.34 -3.89
CA LEU A 46 -4.29 0.71 -3.15
C LEU A 46 -3.52 1.70 -4.04
N ARG A 47 -4.22 2.31 -5.00
CA ARG A 47 -3.65 3.15 -6.06
C ARG A 47 -3.60 4.65 -5.76
N TYR A 48 -4.16 5.04 -4.63
CA TYR A 48 -4.36 6.45 -4.29
C TYR A 48 -3.02 7.12 -3.92
N HIS A 49 -2.79 8.33 -4.42
CA HIS A 49 -1.51 9.04 -4.33
C HIS A 49 -1.19 9.56 -2.94
N GLY A 50 -2.22 9.85 -2.14
CA GLY A 50 -2.11 10.48 -0.83
C GLY A 50 -2.43 9.53 0.33
N MET A 51 -2.28 10.03 1.54
CA MET A 51 -2.70 9.34 2.76
C MET A 51 -3.50 10.29 3.65
N ALA A 52 -4.46 9.76 4.40
CA ALA A 52 -5.27 10.59 5.29
C ALA A 52 -4.37 11.46 6.22
N PRO A 53 -4.67 12.75 6.45
CA PRO A 53 -3.81 13.64 7.24
C PRO A 53 -3.52 13.11 8.65
N ILE A 54 -4.50 12.49 9.30
CA ILE A 54 -4.31 11.88 10.63
C ILE A 54 -3.30 10.74 10.60
N ILE A 55 -3.39 9.82 9.63
CA ILE A 55 -2.44 8.72 9.46
C ILE A 55 -1.05 9.26 9.11
N SER A 56 -1.02 10.27 8.23
CA SER A 56 0.23 10.93 7.85
C SER A 56 0.92 11.59 9.04
N HIS A 57 0.15 12.22 9.93
CA HIS A 57 0.68 12.80 11.15
C HIS A 57 1.20 11.72 12.10
N LEU A 58 0.49 10.61 12.30
CA LEU A 58 0.97 9.49 13.12
C LEU A 58 2.29 8.89 12.58
N VAL A 59 2.46 8.79 11.27
CA VAL A 59 3.73 8.37 10.64
C VAL A 59 4.82 9.42 10.88
N LYS A 60 4.54 10.70 10.68
CA LYS A 60 5.49 11.82 10.90
C LYS A 60 6.01 11.84 12.34
N GLU A 61 5.12 11.65 13.31
CA GLU A 61 5.44 11.58 14.73
C GLU A 61 6.00 10.22 15.17
N LYS A 62 6.21 9.29 14.22
CA LYS A 62 6.76 7.94 14.46
C LYS A 62 5.96 7.11 15.47
N LEU A 63 4.66 7.34 15.55
CA LEU A 63 3.73 6.55 16.36
C LEU A 63 3.29 5.27 15.64
N ILE A 64 3.40 5.25 14.30
CA ILE A 64 3.18 4.06 13.47
C ILE A 64 4.26 3.95 12.40
N GLU A 65 4.56 2.72 11.98
CA GLU A 65 5.59 2.42 10.99
C GLU A 65 4.96 1.95 9.67
N PRO A 66 5.13 2.68 8.55
CA PRO A 66 4.64 2.23 7.26
C PRO A 66 5.54 1.12 6.69
N ARG A 67 4.92 0.16 5.98
CA ARG A 67 5.63 -0.90 5.25
C ARG A 67 5.06 -1.05 3.84
N ALA A 68 5.94 -1.30 2.88
CA ALA A 68 5.60 -1.55 1.49
C ALA A 68 5.90 -3.00 1.09
N TYR A 69 5.01 -3.62 0.32
CA TYR A 69 5.16 -4.99 -0.18
C TYR A 69 4.91 -5.05 -1.68
N ASP A 70 5.65 -5.90 -2.39
CA ASP A 70 5.40 -6.17 -3.79
C ASP A 70 4.20 -7.11 -3.97
N GLN A 71 3.54 -7.02 -5.13
CA GLN A 71 2.32 -7.77 -5.39
C GLN A 71 2.52 -9.30 -5.36
N LEU A 72 3.71 -9.83 -5.66
CA LEU A 72 3.90 -11.28 -5.60
C LEU A 72 3.85 -11.78 -4.15
N LYS A 73 4.51 -11.05 -3.24
CA LYS A 73 4.47 -11.34 -1.80
C LYS A 73 3.08 -11.20 -1.21
N THR A 74 2.32 -10.19 -1.62
CA THR A 74 0.95 -10.00 -1.11
C THR A 74 0.01 -11.10 -1.58
N PHE A 75 0.04 -11.47 -2.87
CA PHE A 75 -0.79 -12.57 -3.38
C PHE A 75 -0.39 -13.93 -2.79
N ASP A 76 0.89 -14.21 -2.57
CA ASP A 76 1.33 -15.42 -1.84
C ASP A 76 0.72 -15.49 -0.44
N ALA A 77 0.73 -14.37 0.31
CA ALA A 77 0.09 -14.30 1.62
C ALA A 77 -1.44 -14.49 1.56
N GLY A 78 -2.09 -13.89 0.56
CA GLY A 78 -3.53 -14.04 0.33
C GLY A 78 -3.94 -15.48 0.02
N VAL A 79 -3.16 -16.17 -0.83
CA VAL A 79 -3.40 -17.59 -1.17
C VAL A 79 -3.17 -18.49 0.04
N LYS A 80 -2.14 -18.22 0.86
CA LYS A 80 -1.93 -18.93 2.13
C LYS A 80 -3.12 -18.80 3.06
N TRP A 81 -3.60 -17.57 3.27
CA TRP A 81 -4.78 -17.29 4.09
C TRP A 81 -6.02 -18.01 3.55
N ALA A 82 -6.29 -17.93 2.24
CA ALA A 82 -7.45 -18.59 1.65
C ALA A 82 -7.41 -20.12 1.83
N ARG A 83 -6.22 -20.72 1.77
CA ARG A 83 -6.03 -22.16 1.97
C ARG A 83 -6.09 -22.59 3.44
N SER A 84 -5.69 -21.75 4.38
CA SER A 84 -5.73 -22.07 5.81
C SER A 84 -7.06 -21.74 6.46
N GLU A 85 -7.63 -20.57 6.15
CA GLU A 85 -8.83 -20.03 6.81
C GLU A 85 -10.11 -20.20 5.98
N GLY A 86 -10.00 -20.54 4.68
CA GLY A 86 -11.16 -20.78 3.81
C GLY A 86 -11.84 -19.53 3.23
N PHE A 87 -11.28 -18.33 3.45
CA PHE A 87 -11.83 -17.07 2.93
C PHE A 87 -10.88 -16.42 1.94
N ILE A 88 -11.37 -16.00 0.78
CA ILE A 88 -10.56 -15.29 -0.23
C ILE A 88 -10.50 -13.79 0.14
N PRO A 89 -9.33 -13.25 0.51
CA PRO A 89 -9.17 -11.82 0.83
C PRO A 89 -9.11 -10.95 -0.43
N ALA A 90 -9.46 -9.67 -0.32
CA ALA A 90 -9.26 -8.70 -1.40
C ALA A 90 -7.75 -8.48 -1.67
N PRO A 91 -7.34 -8.13 -2.91
CA PRO A 91 -5.96 -7.76 -3.21
C PRO A 91 -5.41 -6.63 -2.31
N GLU A 92 -6.25 -5.69 -1.88
CA GLU A 92 -5.90 -4.67 -0.90
C GLU A 92 -5.58 -5.30 0.46
N THR A 93 -6.44 -6.22 0.95
CA THR A 93 -6.26 -6.92 2.23
C THR A 93 -5.01 -7.79 2.23
N ASN A 94 -4.59 -8.31 1.08
CA ASN A 94 -3.34 -9.07 0.95
C ASN A 94 -2.09 -8.32 1.43
N HIS A 95 -2.11 -6.98 1.41
CA HIS A 95 -1.00 -6.17 1.91
C HIS A 95 -0.81 -6.31 3.42
N VAL A 96 -1.90 -6.33 4.19
CA VAL A 96 -1.79 -6.53 5.64
C VAL A 96 -1.49 -7.99 5.96
N LEU A 97 -2.00 -8.94 5.18
CA LEU A 97 -1.69 -10.36 5.35
C LEU A 97 -0.19 -10.65 5.14
N ALA A 98 0.45 -9.99 4.17
CA ALA A 98 1.90 -10.08 4.00
C ALA A 98 2.66 -9.63 5.26
N ALA A 99 2.21 -8.55 5.91
CA ALA A 99 2.79 -8.09 7.18
C ALA A 99 2.52 -9.07 8.33
N VAL A 100 1.32 -9.63 8.42
CA VAL A 100 0.94 -10.63 9.43
C VAL A 100 1.81 -11.87 9.30
N VAL A 101 2.06 -12.36 8.07
CA VAL A 101 2.95 -13.49 7.83
C VAL A 101 4.38 -13.19 8.29
N ASP A 102 4.92 -12.01 7.97
CA ASP A 102 6.25 -11.60 8.43
C ASP A 102 6.34 -11.55 9.96
N GLU A 103 5.32 -10.97 10.62
CA GLU A 103 5.25 -10.89 12.08
C GLU A 103 5.12 -12.26 12.76
N ALA A 104 4.32 -13.16 12.20
CA ALA A 104 4.18 -14.53 12.67
C ALA A 104 5.50 -15.32 12.53
N MET A 105 6.19 -15.16 11.39
CA MET A 105 7.50 -15.78 11.18
C MET A 105 8.57 -15.21 12.13
N ARG A 106 8.50 -13.91 12.44
CA ARG A 106 9.35 -13.28 13.45
C ARG A 106 9.08 -13.85 14.85
N ALA A 107 7.82 -13.97 15.26
CA ALA A 107 7.43 -14.60 16.53
C ALA A 107 7.97 -16.03 16.65
N LYS A 108 7.83 -16.83 15.57
CA LYS A 108 8.39 -18.18 15.46
C LYS A 108 9.91 -18.21 15.65
N LYS A 109 10.64 -17.31 14.97
CA LYS A 109 12.11 -17.20 15.08
C LYS A 109 12.56 -16.82 16.49
N GLU A 110 11.81 -15.93 17.15
CA GLU A 110 12.09 -15.50 18.52
C GLU A 110 11.67 -16.54 19.57
N GLY A 111 10.87 -17.55 19.20
CA GLY A 111 10.31 -18.53 20.12
C GLY A 111 9.32 -17.92 21.12
N LYS A 112 8.64 -16.83 20.75
CA LYS A 112 7.72 -16.10 21.62
C LYS A 112 6.31 -16.10 21.05
N GLU A 113 5.34 -16.36 21.90
CA GLU A 113 3.93 -16.16 21.58
C GLU A 113 3.65 -14.66 21.42
N LYS A 114 2.95 -14.30 20.34
CA LYS A 114 2.53 -12.92 20.05
C LYS A 114 1.10 -12.92 19.53
N THR A 115 0.29 -12.01 20.04
CA THR A 115 -1.05 -11.72 19.49
C THR A 115 -0.93 -10.65 18.41
N ILE A 116 -1.35 -10.98 17.19
CA ILE A 116 -1.33 -10.06 16.05
C ILE A 116 -2.77 -9.71 15.70
N LEU A 117 -3.18 -8.48 16.00
CA LEU A 117 -4.45 -7.92 15.52
C LEU A 117 -4.21 -7.23 14.18
N PHE A 118 -5.06 -7.49 13.20
CA PHE A 118 -5.03 -6.83 11.91
C PHE A 118 -6.44 -6.56 11.40
N ASN A 119 -6.58 -5.59 10.50
CA ASN A 119 -7.86 -5.26 9.88
C ASN A 119 -8.05 -6.06 8.59
N TRP A 120 -9.03 -6.96 8.56
CA TRP A 120 -9.44 -7.63 7.33
C TRP A 120 -10.43 -6.74 6.57
N SER A 121 -9.94 -6.01 5.58
CA SER A 121 -10.70 -4.91 4.97
C SER A 121 -11.77 -5.35 3.96
N GLY A 122 -11.71 -6.57 3.43
CA GLY A 122 -12.71 -7.06 2.47
C GLY A 122 -12.37 -8.40 1.81
N HIS A 123 -13.38 -8.99 1.15
CA HIS A 123 -13.25 -10.24 0.40
C HIS A 123 -12.79 -10.00 -1.04
N GLY A 124 -12.16 -11.00 -1.65
CA GLY A 124 -11.69 -10.96 -3.05
C GLY A 124 -12.62 -11.64 -4.06
N ILE A 125 -13.88 -11.93 -3.72
CA ILE A 125 -14.82 -12.65 -4.60
C ILE A 125 -15.03 -11.95 -5.95
N ILE A 126 -14.99 -10.61 -5.96
CA ILE A 126 -15.13 -9.80 -7.18
C ILE A 126 -13.78 -9.46 -7.84
N ASP A 127 -12.67 -9.88 -7.22
CA ASP A 127 -11.30 -9.60 -7.65
C ASP A 127 -10.58 -10.85 -8.16
N LEU A 128 -11.33 -11.92 -8.47
CA LEU A 128 -10.78 -13.21 -8.89
C LEU A 128 -9.93 -13.12 -10.17
N ALA A 129 -10.16 -12.11 -11.03
CA ALA A 129 -9.31 -11.86 -12.19
C ALA A 129 -7.86 -11.51 -11.80
N ALA A 130 -7.65 -10.84 -10.66
CA ALA A 130 -6.31 -10.53 -10.15
C ALA A 130 -5.62 -11.80 -9.63
N TYR A 131 -6.37 -12.69 -8.98
CA TYR A 131 -5.89 -14.02 -8.58
C TYR A 131 -5.57 -14.91 -9.78
N ASP A 132 -6.40 -14.91 -10.82
CA ASP A 132 -6.10 -15.62 -12.07
C ASP A 132 -4.80 -15.11 -12.69
N ALA A 133 -4.60 -13.79 -12.75
CA ALA A 133 -3.34 -13.21 -13.22
C ALA A 133 -2.12 -13.65 -12.39
N TYR A 134 -2.28 -13.79 -11.07
CA TYR A 134 -1.24 -14.34 -10.19
C TYR A 134 -0.93 -15.81 -10.52
N PHE A 135 -1.96 -16.67 -10.58
CA PHE A 135 -1.77 -18.09 -10.88
C PHE A 135 -1.25 -18.36 -12.29
N ALA A 136 -1.62 -17.50 -13.26
CA ALA A 136 -1.11 -17.53 -14.62
C ALA A 136 0.32 -16.96 -14.75
N GLY A 137 0.96 -16.53 -13.66
CA GLY A 137 2.32 -15.97 -13.67
C GLY A 137 2.44 -14.63 -14.41
N LYS A 138 1.34 -13.90 -14.58
CA LYS A 138 1.30 -12.60 -15.29
C LYS A 138 1.73 -11.44 -14.40
N LEU A 139 1.59 -11.58 -13.08
CA LEU A 139 2.04 -10.55 -12.13
C LEU A 139 3.57 -10.53 -12.03
N LYS A 140 4.13 -9.34 -11.84
CA LYS A 140 5.57 -9.13 -11.65
C LYS A 140 5.81 -8.26 -10.42
N ALA A 141 6.90 -8.52 -9.70
CA ALA A 141 7.37 -7.57 -8.70
C ALA A 141 7.65 -6.23 -9.40
N TYR A 142 7.07 -5.16 -8.86
CA TYR A 142 7.25 -3.81 -9.38
C TYR A 142 7.36 -2.84 -8.21
N GLU A 143 8.38 -2.00 -8.29
CA GLU A 143 8.64 -0.95 -7.34
C GLU A 143 8.62 0.37 -8.11
N LEU A 144 7.90 1.36 -7.56
CA LEU A 144 7.80 2.66 -8.23
C LEU A 144 9.20 3.29 -8.35
N PRO A 145 9.68 3.59 -9.57
CA PRO A 145 10.98 4.22 -9.77
C PRO A 145 11.02 5.63 -9.16
N GLY A 146 12.16 6.01 -8.58
CA GLY A 146 12.32 7.33 -7.93
C GLY A 146 12.07 8.51 -8.88
N HIS A 147 12.46 8.40 -10.15
CA HIS A 147 12.24 9.46 -11.15
C HIS A 147 10.76 9.73 -11.44
N GLU A 148 9.89 8.73 -11.31
CA GLU A 148 8.43 8.92 -11.46
C GLU A 148 7.86 9.71 -10.27
N ILE A 149 8.35 9.45 -9.06
CA ILE A 149 8.01 10.22 -7.86
C ILE A 149 8.48 11.66 -8.03
N GLU A 150 9.74 11.87 -8.39
CA GLU A 150 10.31 13.22 -8.62
C GLU A 150 9.54 14.00 -9.69
N ARG A 151 9.06 13.32 -10.75
CA ARG A 151 8.22 13.94 -11.78
C ARG A 151 6.91 14.46 -11.17
N ALA A 152 6.17 13.59 -10.49
CA ALA A 152 4.86 13.93 -9.92
C ALA A 152 4.98 15.00 -8.81
N LEU A 153 6.05 14.98 -8.02
CA LEU A 153 6.31 16.01 -7.01
C LEU A 153 6.55 17.42 -7.60
N LYS A 154 6.78 17.56 -8.91
CA LYS A 154 6.81 18.89 -9.55
C LYS A 154 5.47 19.60 -9.46
N ALA A 155 4.35 18.86 -9.45
CA ALA A 155 3.01 19.42 -9.36
C ALA A 155 2.76 20.16 -8.03
N ILE A 156 3.49 19.79 -6.97
CA ILE A 156 3.31 20.34 -5.62
C ILE A 156 4.44 21.31 -5.21
N LYS A 157 5.42 21.56 -6.10
CA LYS A 157 6.63 22.33 -5.76
C LYS A 157 6.35 23.74 -5.23
N ASN A 158 5.26 24.37 -5.70
CA ASN A 158 4.90 25.74 -5.37
C ASN A 158 3.87 25.84 -4.23
N PHE A 159 3.50 24.72 -3.61
CA PHE A 159 2.60 24.71 -2.47
C PHE A 159 3.34 25.13 -1.18
N PRO A 160 2.63 25.64 -0.17
CA PRO A 160 3.22 25.91 1.13
C PRO A 160 3.81 24.64 1.77
N LYS A 161 4.69 24.81 2.75
CA LYS A 161 5.26 23.70 3.53
C LYS A 161 4.48 23.51 4.84
N PRO A 162 4.18 22.25 5.21
CA PRO A 162 3.53 21.91 6.49
C PRO A 162 4.51 21.75 7.66
#